data_AF-A0A5N5Z8Q2-F1
#
_entry.id   AF-A0A5N5Z8Q2-F1
#
_cell.length_a   1.000
_cell.length_b   1.000
_cell.length_c   1.000
_cell.angle_alpha   90.00
_cell.angle_beta   90.00
_cell.angle_gamma   90.00
#
_symmetry.space_group_name_H-M   'P 1'
#
loop_
_entity.id
_entity.type
_entity.pdbx_description
1 polymer ?
#
loop_
_entity_poly.entity_id
_entity_poly.type
_entity_poly.pdbx_seq_one_letter_code
_entity_poly.pdbx_strand_id
1 'polypeptide(L)'
;MIVLDAFSSDSIPVHLLTKEAIGLYLEKLEKGGLLMVHISNRHLDLRQVLAAISHEFDLSGVVYSYMVDDPQSTEVSSQWVALSKDHGLIKESFVDWERLDTNENASQLWTDGYSSILHILK
;
A
#
# COMPACT_ATOMS: atom_id res chain seq x y z
N MET A 1 7.71 0.44 -13.63
CA MET A 1 6.56 0.25 -12.72
C MET A 1 6.66 -1.15 -12.12
N ILE A 2 6.32 -1.28 -10.83
CA ILE A 2 6.19 -2.58 -10.13
C ILE A 2 4.77 -2.65 -9.59
N VAL A 3 4.13 -3.82 -9.72
CA VAL A 3 2.79 -4.08 -9.20
C VAL A 3 2.86 -5.30 -8.28
N LEU A 4 2.38 -5.14 -7.06
CA LEU A 4 2.32 -6.20 -6.05
C LEU A 4 0.87 -6.62 -5.84
N ASP A 5 0.53 -7.84 -6.24
CA ASP A 5 -0.77 -8.46 -6.00
C ASP A 5 -0.59 -9.82 -5.31
N ALA A 6 -0.24 -9.76 -4.03
CA ALA A 6 0.01 -10.94 -3.20
C ALA A 6 -0.77 -10.92 -1.87
N PHE A 7 -1.58 -9.88 -1.62
CA PHE A 7 -2.23 -9.65 -0.32
C PHE A 7 -3.73 -9.94 -0.34
N SER A 8 -4.25 -10.46 -1.46
CA SER A 8 -5.65 -10.83 -1.66
C SER A 8 -6.04 -12.19 -1.06
N SER A 9 -5.06 -12.97 -0.57
CA SER A 9 -5.28 -14.29 0.03
C SER A 9 -5.27 -14.27 1.57
N ASP A 10 -5.68 -15.38 2.19
CA ASP A 10 -5.68 -15.55 3.65
C ASP A 10 -4.26 -15.68 4.24
N SER A 11 -3.27 -16.02 3.40
CA SER A 11 -1.85 -15.99 3.77
C SER A 11 -1.24 -14.69 3.29
N ILE A 12 -0.96 -13.79 4.22
CA ILE A 12 -0.44 -12.46 3.93
C ILE A 12 1.09 -12.51 4.06
N PRO A 13 1.85 -12.36 2.96
CA PRO A 13 3.30 -12.41 3.00
C PRO A 13 3.84 -11.09 3.55
N VAL A 14 3.78 -10.92 4.88
CA VAL A 14 4.19 -9.69 5.58
C VAL A 14 5.60 -9.20 5.22
N HIS A 15 6.49 -10.13 4.87
CA HIS A 15 7.86 -9.86 4.45
C HIS A 15 7.98 -9.13 3.09
N LEU A 16 6.89 -9.00 2.32
CA LEU A 16 6.86 -8.21 1.08
C LEU A 16 6.48 -6.74 1.32
N LEU A 17 6.06 -6.38 2.53
CA LEU A 17 5.70 -5.00 2.94
C LEU A 17 6.60 -4.50 4.07
N THR A 18 7.82 -4.99 4.15
CA THR A 18 8.83 -4.45 5.07
C THR A 18 9.53 -3.26 4.42
N LYS A 19 10.07 -2.39 5.26
CA LYS A 19 10.97 -1.31 4.83
C LYS A 19 12.04 -1.83 3.88
N GLU A 20 12.69 -2.95 4.21
CA GLU A 20 13.75 -3.55 3.41
C GLU A 20 13.24 -4.01 2.05
N ALA A 21 12.11 -4.74 2.00
CA ALA A 21 11.51 -5.19 0.75
C ALA A 21 11.11 -4.02 -0.15
N ILE A 22 10.43 -3.01 0.41
CA ILE A 22 10.03 -1.82 -0.35
C ILE A 22 11.26 -1.04 -0.83
N GLY A 23 12.29 -0.91 0.00
CA GLY A 23 13.57 -0.30 -0.37
C GLY A 23 14.16 -0.95 -1.63
N LEU A 24 14.18 -2.29 -1.67
CA LEU A 24 14.62 -3.04 -2.86
C LEU A 24 13.74 -2.76 -4.08
N TYR A 25 12.42 -2.67 -3.94
CA TYR A 25 11.54 -2.35 -5.06
C TYR A 25 11.81 -0.94 -5.60
N LEU A 26 11.99 0.04 -4.71
CA LEU A 26 12.30 1.41 -5.07
C LEU A 26 13.66 1.53 -5.78
N GLU A 27 14.66 0.74 -5.40
CA GLU A 27 15.96 0.69 -6.09
C GLU A 27 15.87 0.13 -7.52
N LYS A 28 14.88 -0.74 -7.78
CA LYS A 28 14.65 -1.31 -9.13
C LYS A 28 13.75 -0.45 -10.00
N LEU A 29 13.09 0.56 -9.42
CA LEU A 29 12.32 1.53 -10.18
C LEU A 29 13.23 2.61 -10.77
N GLU A 30 12.97 2.98 -12.02
CA GLU A 30 13.56 4.18 -12.62
C GLU A 30 13.07 5.43 -11.89
N LYS A 31 13.74 6.58 -12.14
CA LYS A 31 13.30 7.86 -11.60
C LYS A 31 11.88 8.18 -12.09
N GLY A 32 10.96 8.45 -11.17
CA GLY A 32 9.53 8.61 -11.48
C GLY A 32 8.77 7.29 -11.65
N GLY A 33 9.38 6.16 -11.29
CA GLY A 33 8.70 4.87 -11.29
C GLY A 33 7.60 4.77 -10.23
N LEU A 34 6.53 4.06 -10.58
CA LEU A 34 5.39 3.81 -9.73
C LEU A 34 5.46 2.41 -9.10
N LEU A 35 5.16 2.33 -7.81
CA LEU A 35 4.85 1.09 -7.09
C LEU A 35 3.34 1.04 -6.82
N MET A 36 2.65 0.04 -7.34
CA MET A 36 1.24 -0.23 -7.02
C MET A 36 1.13 -1.47 -6.15
N VAL A 37 0.31 -1.40 -5.11
CA VAL A 37 0.10 -2.48 -4.16
C VAL A 37 -1.39 -2.74 -4.01
N HIS A 38 -1.81 -3.95 -4.35
CA HIS A 38 -3.15 -4.43 -4.06
C HIS A 38 -3.24 -4.80 -2.59
N ILE A 39 -4.11 -4.16 -1.83
CA ILE A 39 -4.23 -4.33 -0.37
C ILE A 39 -5.61 -4.83 0.07
N SER A 40 -6.37 -5.40 -0.86
CA SER A 40 -7.68 -5.97 -0.58
C SER A 40 -7.54 -7.20 0.31
N ASN A 41 -7.68 -7.00 1.62
CA ASN A 41 -7.62 -8.09 2.56
C ASN A 41 -8.84 -8.12 3.48
N ARG A 42 -9.39 -9.32 3.70
CA ARG A 42 -10.57 -9.54 4.54
C ARG A 42 -10.30 -9.35 6.04
N HIS A 43 -9.05 -9.42 6.47
CA HIS A 43 -8.66 -9.44 7.89
C HIS A 43 -7.81 -8.24 8.29
N LEU A 44 -6.97 -7.72 7.38
CA LEU A 44 -6.00 -6.68 7.71
C LEU A 44 -6.28 -5.36 6.96
N ASP A 45 -6.04 -4.23 7.62
CA ASP A 45 -5.93 -2.92 7.00
C ASP A 45 -4.46 -2.55 6.76
N LEU A 46 -3.97 -2.89 5.57
CA LEU A 46 -2.57 -2.65 5.18
C LEU A 46 -2.29 -1.18 4.80
N ARG A 47 -3.31 -0.31 4.73
CA ARG A 47 -3.11 1.11 4.40
C ARG A 47 -2.14 1.77 5.35
N GLN A 48 -2.28 1.46 6.64
CA GLN A 48 -1.47 2.01 7.72
C GLN A 48 0.00 1.59 7.64
N VAL A 49 0.27 0.34 7.23
CA VAL A 49 1.64 -0.14 6.99
C VAL A 49 2.27 0.62 5.82
N LEU A 50 1.54 0.75 4.71
CA LEU A 50 2.03 1.47 3.53
C LEU A 50 2.18 2.98 3.77
N ALA A 51 1.35 3.57 4.63
CA ALA A 51 1.51 4.96 5.06
C ALA A 51 2.79 5.15 5.89
N ALA A 52 3.09 4.25 6.83
CA ALA A 52 4.35 4.31 7.58
C ALA A 52 5.57 4.19 6.65
N ILE A 53 5.49 3.31 5.64
CA ILE A 53 6.53 3.14 4.61
C ILE A 53 6.67 4.38 3.73
N SER A 54 5.55 5.00 3.33
CA SER A 54 5.61 6.21 2.49
C SER A 54 6.32 7.34 3.23
N HIS A 55 6.07 7.48 4.54
CA HIS A 55 6.79 8.43 5.38
C HIS A 55 8.29 8.12 5.49
N GLU A 56 8.65 6.86 5.76
CA GLU A 56 10.07 6.43 5.90
C GLU A 56 10.90 6.72 4.64
N PHE A 57 10.31 6.57 3.45
CA PHE A 57 11.00 6.73 2.17
C PHE A 57 10.72 8.06 1.44
N ASP A 58 10.00 9.00 2.09
CA ASP A 58 9.55 10.28 1.51
C ASP A 58 8.81 10.10 0.17
N LEU A 59 7.87 9.15 0.16
CA LEU A 59 7.04 8.84 -1.00
C LEU A 59 5.72 9.62 -0.92
N SER A 60 5.27 10.12 -2.07
CA SER A 60 3.88 10.50 -2.22
C SER A 60 3.04 9.24 -2.42
N GLY A 61 1.92 9.16 -1.69
CA GLY A 61 1.06 8.00 -1.68
C GLY A 61 -0.41 8.36 -1.76
N VAL A 62 -1.16 7.56 -2.51
CA VAL A 62 -2.62 7.65 -2.64
C VAL A 62 -3.24 6.26 -2.57
N VAL A 63 -4.50 6.20 -2.15
CA VAL A 63 -5.30 4.98 -2.02
C VAL A 63 -6.61 5.11 -2.79
N TYR A 64 -7.00 4.03 -3.44
CA TYR A 64 -8.30 3.88 -4.08
C TYR A 64 -9.03 2.70 -3.50
N SER A 65 -10.30 2.88 -3.23
CA SER A 65 -11.20 1.84 -2.74
C SER A 65 -12.38 1.72 -3.68
N TYR A 66 -12.47 0.58 -4.36
CA TYR A 66 -13.63 0.16 -5.11
C TYR A 66 -14.48 -0.74 -4.22
N MET A 67 -15.71 -0.32 -3.94
CA MET A 67 -16.66 -1.04 -3.09
C MET A 67 -17.84 -1.49 -3.93
N VAL A 68 -18.16 -2.78 -3.87
CA VAL A 68 -19.33 -3.37 -4.52
C VAL A 68 -20.46 -3.42 -3.50
N ASP A 69 -21.49 -2.61 -3.72
CA ASP A 69 -22.66 -2.55 -2.83
C ASP A 69 -23.82 -3.46 -3.29
N ASP A 70 -23.82 -3.87 -4.57
CA ASP A 70 -24.86 -4.74 -5.14
C ASP A 70 -24.58 -6.22 -4.85
N PRO A 71 -25.44 -6.91 -4.06
CA PRO A 71 -25.28 -8.33 -3.75
C PRO A 71 -25.42 -9.26 -4.97
N GLN A 72 -25.97 -8.76 -6.09
CA GLN A 72 -26.11 -9.51 -7.34
C GLN A 72 -24.95 -9.27 -8.31
N SER A 73 -24.05 -8.34 -8.01
CA SER A 73 -22.87 -8.09 -8.83
C SER A 73 -21.89 -9.26 -8.72
N THR A 74 -21.25 -9.58 -9.84
CA THR A 74 -20.14 -10.54 -9.90
C THR A 74 -18.78 -9.89 -9.64
N GLU A 75 -18.75 -8.56 -9.47
CA GLU A 75 -17.54 -7.80 -9.17
C GLU A 75 -17.10 -8.01 -7.73
N VAL A 76 -15.81 -7.77 -7.46
CA VAL A 76 -15.23 -7.93 -6.13
C VAL A 76 -14.61 -6.60 -5.71
N SER A 77 -14.95 -6.15 -4.49
CA SER A 77 -14.37 -4.94 -3.91
C SER A 77 -12.84 -5.03 -3.90
N SER A 78 -12.17 -3.93 -4.22
CA SER A 78 -10.71 -3.88 -4.20
C SER A 78 -10.17 -2.57 -3.64
N GLN A 79 -9.00 -2.65 -3.02
CA GLN A 79 -8.27 -1.51 -2.49
C GLN A 79 -6.85 -1.54 -3.04
N TRP A 80 -6.40 -0.41 -3.56
CA TRP A 80 -5.10 -0.25 -4.19
C TRP A 80 -4.40 0.96 -3.61
N VAL A 81 -3.09 0.84 -3.40
CA VAL A 81 -2.23 1.96 -3.02
C VAL A 81 -1.21 2.18 -4.12
N ALA A 82 -1.02 3.43 -4.49
CA ALA A 82 0.01 3.86 -5.43
C ALA A 82 1.05 4.73 -4.69
N LEU A 83 2.33 4.42 -4.87
CA LEU A 83 3.46 5.08 -4.23
C LEU A 83 4.50 5.50 -5.27
N SER A 84 5.05 6.71 -5.12
CA SER A 84 6.16 7.19 -5.95
C SER A 84 7.04 8.20 -5.23
N LYS A 85 8.33 8.20 -5.58
CA LYS A 85 9.26 9.30 -5.22
C LYS A 85 9.02 10.56 -6.05
N ASP A 86 8.30 10.46 -7.16
CA ASP A 86 7.85 11.62 -7.93
C ASP A 86 6.46 12.04 -7.41
N HIS A 87 6.47 13.08 -6.59
CA HIS A 87 5.27 13.63 -5.98
C HIS A 87 4.35 14.30 -7.03
N GLY A 88 4.92 14.80 -8.13
CA GLY A 88 4.17 15.38 -9.25
C GLY A 88 3.37 14.32 -9.98
N LEU A 89 3.98 13.17 -10.27
CA LEU A 89 3.31 12.02 -10.89
C LEU A 89 2.03 11.62 -10.14
N ILE A 90 2.12 11.50 -8.82
CA ILE A 90 0.96 11.11 -7.99
C ILE A 90 -0.14 12.16 -8.08
N LYS A 91 0.22 13.43 -7.91
CA LYS A 91 -0.73 14.55 -7.94
C LYS A 91 -1.42 14.70 -9.30
N GLU A 92 -0.72 14.45 -10.40
CA GLU A 92 -1.24 14.64 -11.76
C GLU A 92 -2.03 13.43 -12.26
N SER A 93 -1.60 12.20 -11.92
CA SER A 93 -2.17 10.97 -12.49
C SER A 93 -3.29 10.36 -11.65
N PHE A 94 -3.34 10.66 -10.34
CA PHE A 94 -4.27 10.02 -9.39
C PHE A 94 -5.13 11.07 -8.65
N VAL A 95 -5.70 12.00 -9.41
CA VAL A 95 -6.45 13.16 -8.88
C VAL A 95 -7.67 12.73 -8.06
N ASP A 96 -8.34 11.65 -8.47
CA ASP A 96 -9.56 11.15 -7.81
C ASP A 96 -9.28 10.11 -6.71
N TRP A 97 -8.01 9.88 -6.38
CA TRP A 97 -7.62 8.94 -5.33
C TRP A 97 -7.43 9.69 -4.00
N GLU A 98 -7.74 9.03 -2.90
CA GLU A 98 -7.58 9.61 -1.57
C GLU A 98 -6.10 9.66 -1.20
N ARG A 99 -5.67 10.69 -0.48
CA ARG A 99 -4.29 10.72 0.04
C ARG A 99 -4.09 9.57 1.01
N LEU A 100 -2.94 8.92 0.90
CA LEU A 100 -2.54 7.92 1.89
C LEU A 100 -2.06 8.66 3.14
N ASP A 101 -2.98 8.95 4.04
CA ASP A 101 -2.68 9.71 5.25
C ASP A 101 -1.89 8.89 6.27
N THR A 102 -0.85 9.53 6.80
CA THR A 102 0.00 9.01 7.85
C THR A 102 -0.59 9.44 9.19
N ASN A 103 -1.24 8.52 9.89
CA ASN A 103 -1.20 8.64 11.34
C ASN A 103 0.25 8.39 11.73
N GLU A 104 0.91 9.35 12.39
CA GLU A 104 2.35 9.38 12.75
C GLU A 104 2.81 8.24 13.70
N ASN A 105 2.15 7.09 13.67
CA ASN A 105 2.48 5.92 14.47
C ASN A 105 3.60 5.13 13.80
N ALA A 106 4.84 5.40 14.21
CA ALA A 106 6.01 4.60 13.89
C ALA A 106 5.85 3.10 14.27
N SER A 107 4.89 2.76 15.14
CA SER A 107 4.54 1.39 15.51
C SER A 107 4.01 0.52 14.35
N GLN A 108 3.72 1.13 13.20
CA GLN A 108 3.17 0.47 12.01
C GLN A 108 4.19 0.28 10.88
N LEU A 109 5.42 0.78 11.06
CA LEU A 109 6.50 0.50 10.13
C LEU A 109 6.98 -0.94 10.33
N TRP A 110 6.72 -1.80 9.35
CA TRP A 110 7.24 -3.15 9.34
C TRP A 110 8.67 -3.20 8.82
N THR A 111 9.46 -4.10 9.42
CA THR A 111 10.85 -4.39 9.04
C THR A 111 11.02 -5.89 8.99
N ASP A 112 12.08 -6.38 8.35
CA ASP A 112 12.40 -7.81 8.32
C ASP A 112 12.58 -8.40 9.74
N GLY A 113 13.00 -7.58 10.71
CA GLY A 113 13.16 -7.97 12.12
C GLY A 113 11.90 -7.83 12.98
N TYR A 114 10.87 -7.13 12.50
CA TYR A 114 9.65 -6.86 13.26
C TYR A 114 8.46 -6.50 12.35
N SER A 115 7.41 -7.32 12.43
CA SER A 115 6.10 -7.05 11.84
C SER A 115 5.00 -7.49 12.80
N SER A 116 4.10 -6.58 13.15
CA SER A 116 2.96 -6.87 14.02
C SER A 116 1.66 -6.66 13.28
N ILE A 117 0.88 -7.75 13.12
CA ILE A 117 -0.45 -7.71 12.52
C ILE A 117 -1.53 -7.23 13.48
N LEU A 118 -1.29 -7.28 14.80
CA LEU A 118 -2.31 -6.98 15.83
C LEU A 118 -2.84 -5.56 15.74
N HIS A 119 -1.99 -4.61 15.33
CA HIS A 119 -2.34 -3.19 15.23
C HIS A 119 -3.11 -2.84 13.95
N ILE A 120 -3.27 -3.79 13.05
CA ILE A 120 -3.89 -3.59 11.73
C ILE A 120 -5.00 -4.61 11.45
N LEU A 121 -5.49 -5.31 12.48
CA LEU A 121 -6.69 -6.14 12.37
C LEU A 121 -7.92 -5.25 12.12
N LYS A 122 -8.81 -5.70 11.25
CA LYS A 122 -10.13 -5.07 10.98
C LYS A 122 -11.17 -5.45 12.02
#